data_AF-A0A920T9B2-F1
#
_entry.id   AF-A0A920T9B2-F1
#
_cell.length_a   1.000
_cell.length_b   1.000
_cell.length_c   1.000
_cell.angle_alpha   90.00
_cell.angle_beta   90.00
_cell.angle_gamma   90.00
#
_symmetry.space_group_name_H-M   'P 1'
#
loop_
_entity.id
_entity.type
_entity.pdbx_description
1 polymer ?
#
loop_
_entity_poly.entity_id
_entity_poly.type
_entity_poly.pdbx_seq_one_letter_code
_entity_poly.pdbx_strand_id
1 'polypeptide(L)'
;MGGWTGKLLRVDMTAGTAASEDIPQEWMEDYIGGRGLADRYLYEEMDPTVDPLSPDNVLIFAAGPLTGTCAPCGSRYMVITKGALTNCITTSNSGGFWGPELKFAGYDMVLIKGASETPKYLFIYDDRVELRDASHLWGKTVGDTEDGLREELGIPGLRTCCIGPAGENLVKFACIMNDKHRAAGRSGVGTVMGSKGLKAIAVRGTGGVELSDGDAFMKALWDMRGEMVVNPTYEAFGMFGTASTIDLTQTFGGLPTRNFQQGQFEEAENLNGNTIRDTRLTTNKACFACTIACGRVCELGEHSDKFLVNTHPKNWKQAGEGPEYEAAWALGADTGVGDLDAVLKANWLCNDLGMDPISMGSTLASAMELYQEGTVTDEHVEMPLEFGSAEALVRMTEATAYREGFGDDLAEGAKLMGRNGKTPTCSWGSRDRNSRPTTRVASLAWAWLMPPATAAPVTSGPGHPDSRHRKARRTRPMARASGWCTNSTVRPLTMPPGCACSPVCRWRSRDVCSAGCRRHGG
;
A
#
# COMPACT_ATOMS: atom_id res chain seq x y z
N MET A 1 -1.75 17.89 25.11
CA MET A 1 -0.77 17.27 24.19
C MET A 1 -1.13 17.68 22.79
N GLY A 2 -0.18 18.12 21.97
CA GLY A 2 -0.45 18.47 20.56
C GLY A 2 -0.23 17.27 19.63
N GLY A 3 -0.85 17.29 18.47
CA GLY A 3 -0.78 16.26 17.43
C GLY A 3 -1.95 15.28 17.47
N TRP A 4 -2.38 14.84 18.64
CA TRP A 4 -3.59 13.99 18.81
C TRP A 4 -4.86 14.81 18.80
N THR A 5 -5.92 14.25 18.24
CA THR A 5 -7.29 14.74 18.49
C THR A 5 -7.86 14.14 19.77
N GLY A 6 -7.33 12.98 20.21
CA GLY A 6 -7.69 12.31 21.44
C GLY A 6 -8.98 11.49 21.36
N LYS A 7 -9.60 11.38 20.18
CA LYS A 7 -10.89 10.70 20.01
C LYS A 7 -10.80 9.47 19.12
N LEU A 8 -11.50 8.42 19.54
CA LEU A 8 -11.81 7.23 18.75
C LEU A 8 -13.30 7.26 18.39
N LEU A 9 -13.63 7.03 17.12
CA LEU A 9 -14.99 6.77 16.69
C LEU A 9 -15.27 5.26 16.69
N ARG A 10 -16.16 4.81 17.58
CA ARG A 10 -16.58 3.42 17.68
C ARG A 10 -17.83 3.20 16.85
N VAL A 11 -17.79 2.20 15.97
CA VAL A 11 -18.86 1.86 15.04
C VAL A 11 -19.26 0.41 15.24
N ASP A 12 -20.55 0.19 15.53
CA ASP A 12 -21.17 -1.13 15.59
C ASP A 12 -22.07 -1.29 14.37
N MET A 13 -21.64 -2.12 13.42
CA MET A 13 -22.35 -2.38 12.17
C MET A 13 -23.60 -3.22 12.37
N THR A 14 -23.67 -4.03 13.44
CA THR A 14 -24.82 -4.86 13.76
C THR A 14 -25.93 -4.01 14.39
N ALA A 15 -25.58 -3.16 15.36
CA ALA A 15 -26.51 -2.25 16.00
C ALA A 15 -26.84 -1.01 15.14
N GLY A 16 -26.02 -0.72 14.13
CA GLY A 16 -26.17 0.46 13.28
C GLY A 16 -25.86 1.77 14.01
N THR A 17 -24.97 1.73 15.01
CA THR A 17 -24.63 2.87 15.87
C THR A 17 -23.19 3.32 15.68
N ALA A 18 -22.94 4.62 15.83
CA ALA A 18 -21.61 5.19 15.90
C ALA A 18 -21.53 6.20 17.06
N ALA A 19 -20.48 6.13 17.87
CA ALA A 19 -20.28 7.01 19.01
C ALA A 19 -18.79 7.30 19.21
N SER A 20 -18.48 8.53 19.62
CA SER A 20 -17.12 8.93 19.96
C SER A 20 -16.79 8.60 21.42
N GLU A 21 -15.54 8.24 21.67
CA GLU A 21 -14.98 8.07 23.00
C GLU A 21 -13.58 8.68 23.08
N ASP A 22 -13.19 9.11 24.28
CA ASP A 22 -11.85 9.63 24.54
C ASP A 22 -10.86 8.46 24.61
N ILE A 23 -9.73 8.61 23.93
CA ILE A 23 -8.62 7.66 24.01
C ILE A 23 -7.88 7.90 25.34
N PRO A 24 -7.58 6.86 26.13
CA PRO A 24 -6.80 7.00 27.35
C PRO A 24 -5.46 7.70 27.07
N GLN A 25 -5.18 8.77 27.82
CA GLN A 25 -3.94 9.54 27.68
C GLN A 25 -2.69 8.66 27.81
N GLU A 26 -2.70 7.72 28.77
CA GLU A 26 -1.62 6.74 28.94
C GLU A 26 -1.35 5.93 27.66
N TRP A 27 -2.39 5.54 26.91
CA TRP A 27 -2.20 4.77 25.69
C TRP A 27 -1.67 5.63 24.54
N MET A 28 -2.07 6.90 24.47
CA MET A 28 -1.48 7.83 23.49
C MET A 28 0.01 8.06 23.76
N GLU A 29 0.42 8.16 25.03
CA GLU A 29 1.81 8.34 25.42
C GLU A 29 2.64 7.07 25.20
N ASP A 30 2.14 5.90 25.61
CA ASP A 30 2.87 4.63 25.53
C ASP A 30 2.95 4.07 24.10
N TYR A 31 1.92 4.29 23.28
CA TYR A 31 1.80 3.68 21.96
C TYR A 31 1.84 4.67 20.79
N ILE A 32 1.98 5.97 21.08
CA ILE A 32 2.15 7.10 20.15
C ILE A 32 0.95 7.37 19.24
N GLY A 33 0.31 6.36 18.64
CA GLY A 33 -0.75 6.54 17.64
C GLY A 33 -0.57 5.63 16.43
N GLY A 34 -1.44 5.76 15.44
CA GLY A 34 -1.37 4.95 14.23
C GLY A 34 -1.35 3.45 14.55
N ARG A 35 -0.33 2.73 14.07
CA ARG A 35 -0.18 1.28 14.29
C ARG A 35 -0.13 0.92 15.77
N GLY A 36 0.74 1.56 16.56
CA GLY A 36 0.97 1.14 17.95
C GLY A 36 -0.30 1.19 18.78
N LEU A 37 -1.04 2.29 18.64
CA LEU A 37 -2.30 2.49 19.35
C LEU A 37 -3.40 1.55 18.83
N ALA A 38 -3.51 1.36 17.52
CA ALA A 38 -4.46 0.41 16.95
C ALA A 38 -4.17 -1.05 17.37
N ASP A 39 -2.90 -1.45 17.41
CA ASP A 39 -2.48 -2.78 17.90
C ASP A 39 -2.85 -2.96 19.38
N ARG A 40 -2.75 -1.90 20.21
CA ARG A 40 -3.17 -1.91 21.62
C ARG A 40 -4.68 -2.15 21.77
N TYR A 41 -5.50 -1.47 20.96
CA TYR A 41 -6.95 -1.68 20.93
C TYR A 41 -7.30 -3.07 20.42
N LEU A 42 -6.67 -3.53 19.33
CA LEU A 42 -6.89 -4.88 18.79
C LEU A 42 -6.57 -5.96 19.83
N TYR A 43 -5.48 -5.80 20.58
CA TYR A 43 -5.10 -6.72 21.65
C TYR A 43 -6.10 -6.73 22.81
N GLU A 44 -6.68 -5.58 23.17
CA GLU A 44 -7.67 -5.50 24.26
C GLU A 44 -9.02 -6.08 23.84
N GLU A 45 -9.41 -5.87 22.58
CA GLU A 45 -10.81 -5.94 22.17
C GLU A 45 -11.17 -7.11 21.25
N MET A 46 -10.19 -7.87 20.78
CA MET A 46 -10.41 -8.98 19.85
C MET A 46 -9.85 -10.28 20.41
N ASP A 47 -10.69 -11.31 20.46
CA ASP A 47 -10.20 -12.67 20.68
C ASP A 47 -9.37 -13.10 19.45
N PRO A 48 -8.09 -13.48 19.61
CA PRO A 48 -7.23 -13.84 18.48
C PRO A 48 -7.72 -15.10 17.73
N THR A 49 -8.64 -15.89 18.29
CA THR A 49 -9.17 -17.11 17.67
C THR A 49 -10.32 -16.86 16.70
N VAL A 50 -10.91 -15.65 16.68
CA VAL A 50 -12.05 -15.34 15.80
C VAL A 50 -11.72 -15.55 14.33
N ASP A 51 -12.70 -15.97 13.55
CA ASP A 51 -12.54 -16.03 12.10
C ASP A 51 -12.36 -14.60 11.53
N PRO A 52 -11.40 -14.36 10.61
CA PRO A 52 -11.16 -13.02 10.04
C PRO A 52 -12.38 -12.39 9.36
N LEU A 53 -13.35 -13.19 8.90
CA LEU A 53 -14.54 -12.69 8.21
C LEU A 53 -15.78 -12.66 9.13
N SER A 54 -15.61 -13.01 10.42
CA SER A 54 -16.69 -12.95 11.39
C SER A 54 -17.01 -11.50 11.83
N PRO A 55 -18.25 -11.24 12.29
CA PRO A 55 -18.61 -9.95 12.90
C PRO A 55 -17.71 -9.56 14.09
N ASP A 56 -17.14 -10.53 14.79
CA ASP A 56 -16.30 -10.34 15.98
C ASP A 56 -14.88 -9.86 15.67
N ASN A 57 -14.41 -10.02 14.42
CA ASN A 57 -13.13 -9.43 14.00
C ASN A 57 -13.22 -7.89 14.07
N VAL A 58 -12.14 -7.24 14.48
CA VAL A 58 -12.09 -5.79 14.64
C VAL A 58 -11.32 -5.18 13.47
N LEU A 59 -11.89 -4.14 12.86
CA LEU A 59 -11.26 -3.37 11.79
C LEU A 59 -11.01 -1.94 12.27
N ILE A 60 -9.75 -1.52 12.32
CA ILE A 60 -9.36 -0.22 12.87
C ILE A 60 -8.66 0.61 11.80
N PHE A 61 -9.16 1.81 11.56
CA PHE A 61 -8.48 2.85 10.79
C PHE A 61 -7.80 3.79 11.78
N ALA A 62 -6.50 4.04 11.62
CA ALA A 62 -5.74 4.84 12.58
C ALA A 62 -4.77 5.81 11.91
N ALA A 63 -4.89 7.09 12.28
CA ALA A 63 -3.96 8.14 11.92
C ALA A 63 -2.88 8.31 13.00
N GLY A 64 -1.74 8.88 12.62
CA GLY A 64 -0.68 9.24 13.56
C GLY A 64 -0.83 10.65 14.13
N PRO A 65 -0.03 11.02 15.13
CA PRO A 65 -0.04 12.38 15.69
C PRO A 65 0.47 13.45 14.70
N LEU A 66 1.29 13.07 13.73
CA LEU A 66 1.77 13.99 12.67
C LEU A 66 0.83 14.06 11.46
N THR A 67 -0.16 13.16 11.36
CA THR A 67 -1.10 13.14 10.24
C THR A 67 -1.99 14.39 10.27
N GLY A 68 -2.08 15.10 9.15
CA GLY A 68 -2.84 16.36 9.04
C GLY A 68 -2.07 17.61 9.45
N THR A 69 -0.84 17.48 9.96
CA THR A 69 0.07 18.61 10.19
C THR A 69 0.84 18.98 8.91
N CYS A 70 1.61 20.06 8.93
CA CYS A 70 2.51 20.39 7.82
C CYS A 70 3.84 19.61 7.83
N ALA A 71 4.03 18.61 8.72
CA ALA A 71 5.20 17.73 8.67
C ALA A 71 5.36 17.12 7.26
N PRO A 72 6.59 17.05 6.71
CA PRO A 72 6.81 16.44 5.41
C PRO A 72 6.27 15.01 5.38
N CYS A 73 5.39 14.72 4.41
CA CYS A 73 4.72 13.42 4.26
C CYS A 73 3.75 13.06 5.42
N GLY A 74 3.27 14.04 6.19
CA GLY A 74 2.30 13.88 7.29
C GLY A 74 0.88 13.54 6.85
N SER A 75 0.72 12.51 6.01
CA SER A 75 -0.57 12.12 5.40
C SER A 75 -0.96 10.66 5.63
N ARG A 76 -0.09 9.87 6.25
CA ARG A 76 -0.31 8.43 6.36
C ARG A 76 -1.42 8.10 7.36
N TYR A 77 -2.20 7.09 7.03
CA TYR A 77 -3.06 6.35 7.95
C TYR A 77 -2.82 4.84 7.76
N MET A 78 -3.28 4.04 8.72
CA MET A 78 -3.15 2.58 8.69
C MET A 78 -4.48 1.91 8.92
N VAL A 79 -4.63 0.72 8.37
CA VAL A 79 -5.74 -0.19 8.62
C VAL A 79 -5.20 -1.43 9.31
N ILE A 80 -5.73 -1.73 10.49
CA ILE A 80 -5.28 -2.80 11.37
C ILE A 80 -6.46 -3.75 11.65
N THR A 81 -6.21 -5.05 11.51
CA THR A 81 -7.20 -6.11 11.75
C THR A 81 -6.50 -7.48 11.79
N LYS A 82 -7.25 -8.56 12.07
CA LYS A 82 -6.87 -9.90 11.67
C LYS A 82 -7.14 -10.06 10.17
N GLY A 83 -6.08 -10.21 9.37
CA GLY A 83 -6.16 -10.22 7.90
C GLY A 83 -6.77 -11.51 7.32
N ALA A 84 -7.59 -11.36 6.29
CA ALA A 84 -8.29 -12.48 5.64
C ALA A 84 -7.36 -13.47 4.91
N LEU A 85 -6.23 -12.99 4.38
CA LEU A 85 -5.28 -13.85 3.66
C LEU A 85 -4.46 -14.73 4.59
N THR A 86 -3.96 -14.15 5.68
CA THR A 86 -2.92 -14.78 6.52
C THR A 86 -3.47 -15.37 7.81
N ASN A 87 -4.70 -15.00 8.20
CA ASN A 87 -5.28 -15.33 9.51
C ASN A 87 -4.44 -14.80 10.69
N CYS A 88 -3.62 -13.78 10.44
CA CYS A 88 -2.75 -13.11 11.42
C CYS A 88 -3.06 -11.61 11.48
N ILE A 89 -2.53 -10.92 12.48
CA ILE A 89 -2.56 -9.46 12.52
C ILE A 89 -1.93 -8.88 11.24
N THR A 90 -2.55 -7.84 10.71
CA THR A 90 -2.02 -7.05 9.58
C THR A 90 -2.07 -5.57 9.91
N THR A 91 -1.11 -4.83 9.35
CA THR A 91 -1.09 -3.38 9.34
C THR A 91 -0.88 -2.94 7.90
N SER A 92 -1.89 -2.31 7.32
CA SER A 92 -1.86 -1.85 5.93
C SER A 92 -1.82 -0.33 5.89
N ASN A 93 -0.74 0.25 5.34
CA ASN A 93 -0.53 1.70 5.36
C ASN A 93 -0.95 2.33 4.03
N SER A 94 -1.64 3.47 4.09
CA SER A 94 -1.96 4.29 2.92
C SER A 94 -1.60 5.76 3.14
N GLY A 95 -1.24 6.44 2.04
CA GLY A 95 -1.14 7.90 1.97
C GLY A 95 -2.45 8.51 1.46
N GLY A 96 -2.32 9.56 0.65
CA GLY A 96 -3.45 10.30 0.09
C GLY A 96 -3.83 11.50 0.94
N PHE A 97 -5.14 11.76 1.02
CA PHE A 97 -5.75 12.88 1.73
C PHE A 97 -6.76 12.42 2.78
N TRP A 98 -7.18 11.15 2.76
CA TRP A 98 -8.20 10.63 3.69
C TRP A 98 -7.76 10.67 5.17
N GLY A 99 -6.52 10.26 5.48
CA GLY A 99 -5.99 10.28 6.85
C GLY A 99 -6.00 11.68 7.49
N PRO A 100 -5.46 12.71 6.83
CA PRO A 100 -5.61 14.11 7.25
C PRO A 100 -7.06 14.55 7.43
N GLU A 101 -7.94 14.19 6.51
CA GLU A 101 -9.35 14.58 6.57
C GLU A 101 -10.07 14.01 7.80
N LEU A 102 -9.74 12.77 8.20
CA LEU A 102 -10.20 12.18 9.46
C LEU A 102 -9.75 12.98 10.68
N LYS A 103 -8.48 13.41 10.68
CA LYS A 103 -7.91 14.25 11.75
C LYS A 103 -8.58 15.62 11.82
N PHE A 104 -8.87 16.22 10.67
CA PHE A 104 -9.60 17.49 10.59
C PHE A 104 -11.04 17.37 11.08
N ALA A 105 -11.65 16.19 10.95
CA ALA A 105 -12.97 15.90 11.52
C ALA A 105 -12.93 15.64 13.04
N GLY A 106 -11.74 15.62 13.65
CA GLY A 106 -11.55 15.50 15.09
C GLY A 106 -11.35 14.08 15.60
N TYR A 107 -10.96 13.11 14.75
CA TYR A 107 -10.74 11.72 15.16
C TYR A 107 -9.32 11.25 14.83
N ASP A 108 -8.73 10.48 15.75
CA ASP A 108 -7.46 9.78 15.52
C ASP A 108 -7.70 8.38 14.95
N MET A 109 -8.85 7.78 15.27
CA MET A 109 -9.18 6.42 14.87
C MET A 109 -10.67 6.21 14.59
N VAL A 110 -10.96 5.20 13.77
CA VAL A 110 -12.30 4.61 13.61
C VAL A 110 -12.18 3.11 13.85
N LEU A 111 -12.90 2.58 14.82
CA LEU A 111 -12.93 1.15 15.17
C LEU A 111 -14.30 0.58 14.81
N ILE A 112 -14.30 -0.46 13.99
CA ILE A 112 -15.51 -1.08 13.45
C ILE A 112 -15.62 -2.52 13.93
N LYS A 113 -16.78 -2.85 14.52
CA LYS A 113 -17.19 -4.19 14.95
C LYS A 113 -18.56 -4.53 14.37
N GLY A 114 -18.94 -5.81 14.44
CA GLY A 114 -20.20 -6.30 13.91
C GLY A 114 -20.17 -6.44 12.39
N ALA A 115 -21.35 -6.71 11.82
CA ALA A 115 -21.60 -6.75 10.38
C ALA A 115 -23.05 -6.31 10.09
N SER A 116 -23.27 -5.63 8.98
CA SER A 116 -24.59 -5.20 8.54
C SER A 116 -25.18 -6.17 7.52
N GLU A 117 -26.48 -6.46 7.61
CA GLU A 117 -27.20 -7.31 6.64
C GLU A 117 -27.34 -6.67 5.26
N THR A 118 -27.35 -5.34 5.18
CA THR A 118 -27.34 -4.59 3.92
C THR A 118 -26.08 -3.74 3.79
N PRO A 119 -25.62 -3.44 2.57
CA PRO A 119 -24.47 -2.55 2.36
C PRO A 119 -24.66 -1.18 3.03
N LYS A 120 -23.64 -0.72 3.76
CA LYS A 120 -23.60 0.60 4.40
C LYS A 120 -22.37 1.39 3.99
N TYR A 121 -22.45 2.71 4.12
CA TYR A 121 -21.28 3.59 4.18
C TYR A 121 -21.32 4.42 5.45
N LEU A 122 -20.14 4.70 6.02
CA LEU A 122 -20.00 5.59 7.16
C LEU A 122 -19.77 7.02 6.65
N PHE A 123 -20.64 7.94 7.04
CA PHE A 123 -20.52 9.35 6.76
C PHE A 123 -20.03 10.09 8.00
N ILE A 124 -18.96 10.86 7.87
CA ILE A 124 -18.38 11.69 8.93
C ILE A 124 -18.26 13.12 8.40
N TYR A 125 -18.96 14.06 9.04
CA TYR A 125 -18.75 15.49 8.86
C TYR A 125 -18.55 16.12 10.23
N ASP A 126 -17.29 16.33 10.61
CA ASP A 126 -16.92 16.75 11.97
C ASP A 126 -17.65 15.86 13.01
N ASP A 127 -18.46 16.44 13.90
CA ASP A 127 -19.21 15.69 14.92
C ASP A 127 -20.46 14.95 14.39
N ARG A 128 -20.87 15.19 13.13
CA ARG A 128 -22.01 14.49 12.52
C ARG A 128 -21.55 13.17 11.94
N VAL A 129 -21.94 12.07 12.59
CA VAL A 129 -21.60 10.70 12.17
C VAL A 129 -22.86 9.89 11.92
N GLU A 130 -22.95 9.26 10.75
CA GLU A 130 -24.12 8.47 10.33
C GLU A 130 -23.69 7.22 9.55
N LEU A 131 -24.28 6.06 9.88
CA LEU A 131 -24.26 4.89 9.00
C LEU A 131 -25.43 4.98 8.02
N ARG A 132 -25.13 5.05 6.72
CA ARG A 132 -26.11 5.25 5.65
C ARG A 132 -26.15 4.05 4.71
N ASP A 133 -27.25 3.91 3.97
CA ASP A 133 -27.39 2.85 2.97
C ASP A 133 -26.39 3.05 1.82
N ALA A 134 -25.75 1.95 1.40
CA ALA A 134 -24.82 1.92 0.28
C ALA A 134 -25.24 0.91 -0.80
N SER A 135 -26.51 0.49 -0.83
CA SER A 135 -26.97 -0.56 -1.75
C SER A 135 -26.83 -0.12 -3.21
N HIS A 136 -26.95 1.17 -3.49
CA HIS A 136 -26.73 1.78 -4.81
C HIS A 136 -25.25 1.96 -5.18
N LEU A 137 -24.33 1.71 -4.24
CA LEU A 137 -22.88 1.75 -4.45
C LEU A 137 -22.26 0.35 -4.51
N TRP A 138 -22.93 -0.65 -3.93
CA TRP A 138 -22.46 -2.03 -3.99
C TRP A 138 -22.38 -2.52 -5.45
N GLY A 139 -21.27 -3.16 -5.81
CA GLY A 139 -20.93 -3.57 -7.18
C GLY A 139 -20.26 -2.48 -8.03
N LYS A 140 -20.17 -1.23 -7.55
CA LYS A 140 -19.44 -0.17 -8.24
C LYS A 140 -17.94 -0.25 -8.00
N THR A 141 -17.17 0.19 -8.99
CA THR A 141 -15.72 0.33 -8.88
C THR A 141 -15.34 1.42 -7.89
N VAL A 142 -14.06 1.50 -7.52
CA VAL A 142 -13.54 2.51 -6.58
C VAL A 142 -13.76 3.91 -7.12
N GLY A 143 -13.43 4.17 -8.40
CA GLY A 143 -13.66 5.45 -9.04
C GLY A 143 -15.14 5.86 -9.02
N ASP A 144 -16.01 4.94 -9.46
CA ASP A 144 -17.47 5.15 -9.48
C ASP A 144 -18.05 5.37 -8.07
N THR A 145 -17.49 4.72 -7.05
CA THR A 145 -17.92 4.88 -5.65
C THR A 145 -17.52 6.24 -5.10
N GLU A 146 -16.26 6.66 -5.29
CA GLU A 146 -15.79 7.96 -4.83
C GLU A 146 -16.50 9.11 -5.53
N ASP A 147 -16.65 9.03 -6.86
CA ASP A 147 -17.33 10.05 -7.65
C ASP A 147 -18.83 10.08 -7.33
N GLY A 148 -19.48 8.92 -7.22
CA GLY A 148 -20.89 8.82 -6.84
C GLY A 148 -21.19 9.41 -5.48
N LEU A 149 -20.35 9.17 -4.46
CA LEU A 149 -20.51 9.79 -3.13
C LEU A 149 -20.25 11.30 -3.15
N ARG A 150 -19.30 11.77 -3.97
CA ARG A 150 -19.04 13.20 -4.12
C ARG A 150 -20.22 13.92 -4.77
N GLU A 151 -20.84 13.31 -5.78
CA GLU A 151 -22.03 13.82 -6.45
C GLU A 151 -23.26 13.79 -5.54
N GLU A 152 -23.51 12.66 -4.88
CA GLU A 152 -24.64 12.47 -3.96
C GLU A 152 -24.62 13.49 -2.81
N LEU A 153 -23.45 13.71 -2.22
CA LEU A 153 -23.32 14.55 -1.03
C LEU A 153 -23.09 16.02 -1.37
N GLY A 154 -22.48 16.32 -2.53
CA GLY A 154 -22.19 17.68 -2.97
C GLY A 154 -21.25 18.46 -2.03
N ILE A 155 -20.45 17.75 -1.22
CA ILE A 155 -19.56 18.36 -0.21
C ILE A 155 -18.16 18.57 -0.81
N PRO A 156 -17.71 19.83 -0.97
CA PRO A 156 -16.34 20.11 -1.42
C PRO A 156 -15.32 19.60 -0.41
N GLY A 157 -14.25 18.99 -0.90
CA GLY A 157 -13.16 18.47 -0.07
C GLY A 157 -13.46 17.13 0.62
N LEU A 158 -14.63 16.53 0.39
CA LEU A 158 -14.95 15.18 0.87
C LEU A 158 -13.88 14.18 0.40
N ARG A 159 -13.35 13.39 1.35
CA ARG A 159 -12.44 12.28 1.09
C ARG A 159 -13.13 10.97 1.42
N THR A 160 -12.94 10.00 0.55
CA THR A 160 -13.56 8.68 0.70
C THR A 160 -12.48 7.63 0.67
N CYS A 161 -12.56 6.66 1.57
CA CYS A 161 -11.93 5.36 1.39
C CYS A 161 -13.03 4.31 1.18
N CYS A 162 -12.80 3.34 0.31
CA CYS A 162 -13.80 2.36 -0.08
C CYS A 162 -13.18 1.05 -0.55
N ILE A 163 -14.01 0.02 -0.67
CA ILE A 163 -13.68 -1.22 -1.37
C ILE A 163 -14.27 -1.21 -2.77
N GLY A 164 -13.59 -1.85 -3.73
CA GLY A 164 -14.18 -2.21 -5.01
C GLY A 164 -14.84 -3.60 -4.98
N PRO A 165 -15.28 -4.12 -6.14
CA PRO A 165 -15.90 -5.45 -6.25
C PRO A 165 -15.07 -6.58 -5.62
N ALA A 166 -13.74 -6.51 -5.63
CA ALA A 166 -12.92 -7.56 -5.02
C ALA A 166 -13.12 -7.68 -3.50
N GLY A 167 -13.33 -6.56 -2.80
CA GLY A 167 -13.64 -6.58 -1.37
C GLY A 167 -15.04 -7.13 -1.10
N GLU A 168 -16.00 -6.76 -1.94
CA GLU A 168 -17.40 -7.23 -1.86
C GLU A 168 -17.50 -8.74 -2.12
N ASN A 169 -16.71 -9.24 -3.07
CA ASN A 169 -16.62 -10.66 -3.43
C ASN A 169 -15.63 -11.44 -2.55
N LEU A 170 -15.13 -10.84 -1.47
CA LEU A 170 -14.25 -11.49 -0.50
C LEU A 170 -12.97 -12.11 -1.12
N VAL A 171 -12.39 -11.49 -2.15
CA VAL A 171 -11.04 -11.83 -2.64
C VAL A 171 -10.06 -11.68 -1.48
N LYS A 172 -9.25 -12.70 -1.17
CA LYS A 172 -8.47 -12.77 0.08
C LYS A 172 -7.42 -11.68 0.24
N PHE A 173 -7.04 -11.04 -0.86
CA PHE A 173 -6.08 -9.93 -0.92
C PHE A 173 -6.71 -8.64 -1.47
N ALA A 174 -8.00 -8.43 -1.18
CA ALA A 174 -8.66 -7.17 -1.49
C ALA A 174 -8.13 -6.01 -0.62
N CYS A 175 -8.07 -4.83 -1.23
CA CYS A 175 -7.57 -3.57 -0.68
C CYS A 175 -8.70 -2.69 -0.15
N ILE A 176 -8.33 -1.72 0.69
CA ILE A 176 -9.15 -0.51 0.90
C ILE A 176 -8.47 0.63 0.16
N MET A 177 -9.19 1.25 -0.77
CA MET A 177 -8.70 2.27 -1.68
C MET A 177 -9.16 3.66 -1.26
N ASN A 178 -8.38 4.70 -1.55
CA ASN A 178 -8.75 6.11 -1.39
C ASN A 178 -8.06 6.97 -2.45
N ASP A 179 -8.64 8.14 -2.71
CA ASP A 179 -8.16 9.06 -3.76
C ASP A 179 -7.95 8.32 -5.10
N LYS A 180 -8.84 7.36 -5.41
CA LYS A 180 -8.88 6.43 -6.56
C LYS A 180 -7.73 5.42 -6.68
N HIS A 181 -6.55 5.72 -6.16
CA HIS A 181 -5.34 4.93 -6.45
C HIS A 181 -4.41 4.72 -5.25
N ARG A 182 -4.73 5.27 -4.07
CA ARG A 182 -3.97 5.01 -2.84
C ARG A 182 -4.58 3.81 -2.14
N ALA A 183 -3.73 2.89 -1.70
CA ALA A 183 -4.17 1.61 -1.18
C ALA A 183 -3.65 1.39 0.24
N ALA A 184 -4.56 1.01 1.13
CA ALA A 184 -4.21 0.13 2.25
C ALA A 184 -4.27 -1.29 1.68
N GLY A 185 -3.17 -1.74 1.08
CA GLY A 185 -3.21 -2.83 0.10
C GLY A 185 -3.21 -4.28 0.61
N ARG A 186 -2.35 -4.63 1.58
CA ARG A 186 -1.99 -6.05 1.77
C ARG A 186 -2.81 -6.78 2.84
N SER A 187 -2.78 -8.11 2.75
CA SER A 187 -3.32 -9.08 3.72
C SER A 187 -4.84 -9.16 3.83
N GLY A 188 -5.58 -8.59 2.87
CA GLY A 188 -7.04 -8.73 2.81
C GLY A 188 -7.81 -7.82 3.76
N VAL A 189 -7.32 -6.59 4.00
CA VAL A 189 -8.06 -5.61 4.80
C VAL A 189 -9.37 -5.18 4.12
N GLY A 190 -9.40 -5.13 2.79
CA GLY A 190 -10.62 -4.86 2.01
C GLY A 190 -11.63 -6.00 2.10
N THR A 191 -11.15 -7.25 2.16
CA THR A 191 -11.99 -8.44 2.38
C THR A 191 -12.71 -8.36 3.72
N VAL A 192 -12.00 -7.95 4.77
CA VAL A 192 -12.59 -7.76 6.11
C VAL A 192 -13.63 -6.65 6.08
N MET A 193 -13.32 -5.51 5.44
CA MET A 193 -14.28 -4.41 5.28
C MET A 193 -15.56 -4.86 4.54
N GLY A 194 -15.42 -5.65 3.47
CA GLY A 194 -16.53 -6.23 2.72
C GLY A 194 -17.36 -7.23 3.52
N SER A 195 -16.72 -8.09 4.33
CA SER A 195 -17.43 -9.05 5.20
C SER A 195 -18.33 -8.40 6.25
N LYS A 196 -18.06 -7.13 6.58
CA LYS A 196 -18.89 -6.33 7.50
C LYS A 196 -20.04 -5.61 6.82
N GLY A 197 -20.15 -5.71 5.49
CA GLY A 197 -21.12 -4.96 4.69
C GLY A 197 -20.81 -3.46 4.59
N LEU A 198 -19.56 -3.04 4.86
CA LEU A 198 -19.16 -1.63 4.78
C LEU A 198 -18.52 -1.33 3.43
N LYS A 199 -19.18 -0.54 2.58
CA LYS A 199 -18.70 -0.14 1.26
C LYS A 199 -17.64 0.96 1.32
N ALA A 200 -17.85 1.97 2.17
CA ALA A 200 -17.03 3.16 2.19
C ALA A 200 -17.06 3.89 3.54
N ILE A 201 -16.04 4.73 3.77
CA ILE A 201 -16.03 5.77 4.80
C ILE A 201 -15.76 7.11 4.11
N ALA A 202 -16.79 7.95 4.06
CA ALA A 202 -16.74 9.30 3.50
C ALA A 202 -16.58 10.31 4.63
N VAL A 203 -15.50 11.07 4.61
CA VAL A 203 -15.13 12.02 5.66
C VAL A 203 -14.92 13.42 5.12
N ARG A 204 -15.45 14.41 5.86
CA ARG A 204 -15.11 15.82 5.73
C ARG A 204 -14.79 16.36 7.13
N GLY A 205 -13.66 17.02 7.23
CA GLY A 205 -13.21 17.72 8.42
C GLY A 205 -12.97 19.20 8.13
N THR A 206 -13.46 20.07 9.02
CA THR A 206 -13.28 21.53 8.90
C THR A 206 -12.34 22.10 9.96
N GLY A 207 -11.91 21.27 10.91
CA GLY A 207 -10.93 21.62 11.94
C GLY A 207 -9.48 21.58 11.46
N GLY A 208 -8.57 21.63 12.43
CA GLY A 208 -7.13 21.51 12.23
C GLY A 208 -6.48 20.70 13.34
N VAL A 209 -5.22 20.32 13.15
CA VAL A 209 -4.45 19.58 14.17
C VAL A 209 -3.70 20.57 15.04
N GLU A 210 -3.99 20.59 16.34
CA GLU A 210 -3.31 21.47 17.30
C GLU A 210 -1.87 21.01 17.55
N LEU A 211 -0.92 21.95 17.50
CA LEU A 211 0.48 21.71 17.82
C LEU A 211 0.77 22.18 19.24
N SER A 212 1.58 21.41 19.98
CA SER A 212 1.94 21.79 21.36
C SER A 212 2.88 23.00 21.41
N ASP A 213 3.77 23.13 20.42
CA ASP A 213 4.70 24.23 20.25
C ASP A 213 4.90 24.45 18.73
N GLY A 214 4.23 25.47 18.19
CA GLY A 214 4.24 25.75 16.76
C GLY A 214 5.60 26.21 16.25
N ASP A 215 6.32 27.03 17.03
CA ASP A 215 7.61 27.60 16.62
C ASP A 215 8.69 26.52 16.58
N ALA A 216 8.75 25.66 17.62
CA ALA A 216 9.66 24.53 17.64
C ALA A 216 9.36 23.52 16.52
N PHE A 217 8.07 23.27 16.25
CA PHE A 217 7.65 22.39 15.17
C PHE A 217 8.07 22.93 13.79
N MET A 218 7.83 24.21 13.52
CA MET A 218 8.21 24.83 12.25
C MET A 218 9.73 24.83 12.05
N LYS A 219 10.51 25.06 13.11
CA LYS A 219 11.97 24.93 13.05
C LYS A 219 12.39 23.51 12.64
N ALA A 220 11.88 22.50 13.34
CA ALA A 220 12.20 21.09 13.04
C ALA A 220 11.79 20.69 11.62
N LEU A 221 10.64 21.19 11.13
CA LEU A 221 10.18 20.99 9.77
C LEU A 221 11.14 21.56 8.73
N TRP A 222 11.62 22.79 8.93
CA TRP A 222 12.56 23.42 8.00
C TRP A 222 13.93 22.73 8.01
N ASP A 223 14.40 22.30 9.18
CA ASP A 223 15.61 21.50 9.31
C ASP A 223 15.48 20.18 8.53
N MET A 224 14.39 19.43 8.74
CA MET A 224 14.10 18.19 8.00
C MET A 224 14.01 18.43 6.49
N ARG A 225 13.33 19.50 6.05
CA ARG A 225 13.22 19.83 4.63
C ARG A 225 14.59 20.15 4.02
N GLY A 226 15.44 20.85 4.76
CA GLY A 226 16.82 21.14 4.36
C GLY A 226 17.62 19.87 4.07
N GLU A 227 17.49 18.86 4.95
CA GLU A 227 18.12 17.55 4.77
C GLU A 227 17.53 16.74 3.61
N MET A 228 16.21 16.79 3.43
CA MET A 228 15.53 16.07 2.35
C MET A 228 15.97 16.56 0.97
N VAL A 229 16.03 17.89 0.74
CA VAL A 229 16.28 18.46 -0.58
C VAL A 229 17.70 18.18 -1.08
N VAL A 230 18.67 18.00 -0.19
CA VAL A 230 20.05 17.67 -0.57
C VAL A 230 20.29 16.16 -0.74
N ASN A 231 19.31 15.32 -0.38
CA ASN A 231 19.40 13.89 -0.56
C ASN A 231 19.08 13.50 -2.02
N PRO A 232 19.98 12.85 -2.77
CA PRO A 232 19.73 12.45 -4.17
C PRO A 232 18.47 11.59 -4.35
N THR A 233 18.07 10.82 -3.34
CA THR A 233 16.86 9.99 -3.36
C THR A 233 15.58 10.85 -3.43
N TYR A 234 15.59 12.08 -2.93
CA TYR A 234 14.46 13.01 -3.03
C TYR A 234 14.15 13.34 -4.50
N GLU A 235 15.18 13.71 -5.27
CA GLU A 235 15.06 13.99 -6.70
C GLU A 235 14.69 12.74 -7.49
N ALA A 236 15.32 11.60 -7.18
CA ALA A 236 15.05 10.33 -7.85
C ALA A 236 13.57 9.90 -7.71
N PHE A 237 12.99 9.97 -6.51
CA PHE A 237 11.56 9.65 -6.32
C PHE A 237 10.63 10.67 -7.00
N GLY A 238 11.02 11.94 -7.04
CA GLY A 238 10.26 12.97 -7.75
C GLY A 238 10.21 12.72 -9.26
N MET A 239 11.35 12.35 -9.85
CA MET A 239 11.51 12.11 -11.29
C MET A 239 10.97 10.76 -11.75
N PHE A 240 11.33 9.68 -11.06
CA PHE A 240 11.10 8.30 -11.52
C PHE A 240 10.03 7.55 -10.72
N GLY A 241 9.54 8.14 -9.64
CA GLY A 241 8.76 7.39 -8.66
C GLY A 241 9.57 6.24 -8.06
N THR A 242 8.87 5.27 -7.50
CA THR A 242 9.50 4.07 -6.91
C THR A 242 10.08 3.12 -7.96
N ALA A 243 9.59 3.17 -9.20
CA ALA A 243 9.99 2.31 -10.33
C ALA A 243 11.49 2.39 -10.71
N SER A 244 12.22 3.40 -10.23
CA SER A 244 13.70 3.42 -10.27
C SER A 244 14.34 2.19 -9.59
N THR A 245 13.60 1.53 -8.69
CA THR A 245 14.04 0.32 -7.99
C THR A 245 14.10 -0.92 -8.92
N ILE A 246 13.45 -0.89 -10.08
CA ILE A 246 13.56 -1.96 -11.10
C ILE A 246 15.03 -2.11 -11.54
N ASP A 247 15.68 -1.02 -11.93
CA ASP A 247 17.07 -1.04 -12.42
C ASP A 247 18.05 -1.50 -11.32
N LEU A 248 17.81 -1.06 -10.08
CA LEU A 248 18.61 -1.46 -8.92
C LEU A 248 18.53 -2.96 -8.67
N THR A 249 17.31 -3.51 -8.65
CA THR A 249 17.09 -4.94 -8.36
C THR A 249 17.50 -5.84 -9.53
N GLN A 250 17.28 -5.40 -10.77
CA GLN A 250 17.77 -6.05 -11.98
C GLN A 250 19.31 -6.18 -11.98
N THR A 251 20.02 -5.08 -11.69
CA THR A 251 21.49 -5.06 -11.67
C THR A 251 22.06 -5.99 -10.58
N PHE A 252 21.39 -6.04 -9.43
CA PHE A 252 21.79 -6.92 -8.32
C PHE A 252 21.49 -8.40 -8.57
N GLY A 253 20.64 -8.72 -9.54
CA GLY A 253 20.13 -10.08 -9.76
C GLY A 253 19.07 -10.50 -8.73
N GLY A 254 18.27 -9.54 -8.28
CA GLY A 254 17.19 -9.73 -7.31
C GLY A 254 15.81 -9.28 -7.80
N LEU A 255 15.63 -8.99 -9.09
CA LEU A 255 14.32 -8.71 -9.68
C LEU A 255 13.58 -10.05 -9.85
N PRO A 256 12.46 -10.30 -9.17
CA PRO A 256 11.77 -11.58 -9.33
C PRO A 256 11.21 -11.72 -10.74
N THR A 257 11.53 -12.85 -11.36
CA THR A 257 11.13 -13.13 -12.74
C THR A 257 10.54 -14.54 -12.83
N ARG A 258 9.36 -14.64 -13.44
CA ARG A 258 8.63 -15.91 -13.68
C ARG A 258 8.46 -16.73 -12.40
N ASN A 259 7.65 -16.25 -11.47
CA ASN A 259 7.44 -16.82 -10.13
C ASN A 259 8.76 -17.09 -9.38
N PHE A 260 9.66 -16.11 -9.36
CA PHE A 260 11.00 -16.22 -8.76
C PHE A 260 11.90 -17.36 -9.32
N GLN A 261 11.62 -17.90 -10.51
CA GLN A 261 12.52 -18.85 -11.17
C GLN A 261 13.88 -18.21 -11.50
N GLN A 262 13.87 -16.91 -11.78
CA GLN A 262 15.04 -16.12 -12.15
C GLN A 262 15.10 -14.81 -11.33
N GLY A 263 16.28 -14.20 -11.26
CA GLY A 263 16.53 -12.94 -10.53
C GLY A 263 16.79 -11.73 -11.45
N GLN A 264 16.64 -11.92 -12.76
CA GLN A 264 16.81 -10.89 -13.78
C GLN A 264 15.75 -11.11 -14.85
N PHE A 265 15.25 -10.04 -15.45
CA PHE A 265 14.28 -10.09 -16.53
C PHE A 265 14.86 -9.42 -17.77
N GLU A 266 14.78 -10.08 -18.92
CA GLU A 266 15.34 -9.62 -20.18
C GLU A 266 14.67 -8.34 -20.71
N GLU A 267 13.40 -8.11 -20.36
CA GLU A 267 12.64 -6.91 -20.72
C GLU A 267 12.49 -5.91 -19.55
N ALA A 268 13.36 -5.97 -18.52
CA ALA A 268 13.28 -5.08 -17.36
C ALA A 268 13.31 -3.58 -17.71
N GLU A 269 14.05 -3.20 -18.77
CA GLU A 269 14.14 -1.82 -19.24
C GLU A 269 12.77 -1.27 -19.71
N ASN A 270 11.87 -2.14 -20.20
CA ASN A 270 10.53 -1.73 -20.63
C ASN A 270 9.66 -1.30 -19.44
N LEU A 271 9.99 -1.75 -18.22
CA LEU A 271 9.17 -1.58 -17.02
C LEU A 271 9.77 -0.57 -16.02
N ASN A 272 10.97 -0.05 -16.28
CA ASN A 272 11.67 0.80 -15.33
C ASN A 272 11.14 2.24 -15.28
N GLY A 273 11.61 3.00 -14.29
CA GLY A 273 11.21 4.39 -14.09
C GLY A 273 11.54 5.33 -15.26
N ASN A 274 12.60 5.06 -16.04
CA ASN A 274 12.95 5.85 -17.21
C ASN A 274 11.90 5.68 -18.31
N THR A 275 11.55 4.45 -18.66
CA THR A 275 10.56 4.15 -19.69
C THR A 275 9.18 4.68 -19.32
N ILE A 276 8.75 4.51 -18.06
CA ILE A 276 7.49 5.09 -17.58
C ILE A 276 7.49 6.61 -17.75
N ARG A 277 8.55 7.29 -17.28
CA ARG A 277 8.69 8.75 -17.38
C ARG A 277 8.65 9.24 -18.83
N ASP A 278 9.39 8.57 -19.71
CA ASP A 278 9.63 9.05 -21.08
C ASP A 278 8.49 8.72 -22.04
N THR A 279 7.66 7.73 -21.71
CA THR A 279 6.68 7.20 -22.67
C THR A 279 5.23 7.18 -22.19
N ARG A 280 4.96 7.19 -20.87
CA ARG A 280 3.60 7.02 -20.31
C ARG A 280 3.22 8.03 -19.23
N LEU A 281 4.17 8.72 -18.63
CA LEU A 281 3.92 9.66 -17.53
C LEU A 281 3.32 10.97 -18.05
N THR A 282 2.12 11.29 -17.60
CA THR A 282 1.48 12.59 -17.83
C THR A 282 1.94 13.61 -16.80
N THR A 283 1.93 13.23 -15.52
CA THR A 283 2.37 14.10 -14.41
C THR A 283 2.68 13.31 -13.14
N ASN A 284 3.32 13.96 -12.17
CA ASN A 284 3.47 13.41 -10.83
C ASN A 284 2.39 13.92 -9.87
N LYS A 285 2.10 13.16 -8.81
CA LYS A 285 1.12 13.52 -7.79
C LYS A 285 1.65 13.30 -6.39
N ALA A 286 1.39 14.30 -5.52
CA ALA A 286 1.74 14.26 -4.12
C ALA A 286 0.54 13.85 -3.24
N CYS A 287 0.84 13.12 -2.16
CA CYS A 287 -0.05 13.03 -1.00
C CYS A 287 -0.08 14.37 -0.25
N PHE A 288 -0.98 14.50 0.73
CA PHE A 288 -1.04 15.68 1.58
C PHE A 288 0.32 15.98 2.26
N ALA A 289 0.70 17.26 2.30
CA ALA A 289 1.95 17.79 2.85
C ALA A 289 3.26 17.14 2.33
N CYS A 290 3.20 16.39 1.22
CA CYS A 290 4.37 15.71 0.66
C CYS A 290 5.09 16.63 -0.34
N THR A 291 6.40 16.82 -0.14
CA THR A 291 7.25 17.60 -1.06
C THR A 291 7.93 16.73 -2.14
N ILE A 292 7.91 15.40 -1.98
CA ILE A 292 8.56 14.44 -2.89
C ILE A 292 7.71 14.19 -4.15
N ALA A 293 6.39 14.10 -3.98
CA ALA A 293 5.43 13.83 -5.06
C ALA A 293 5.69 12.53 -5.85
N CYS A 294 5.92 11.39 -5.20
CA CYS A 294 6.33 10.14 -5.88
C CYS A 294 5.24 9.47 -6.75
N GLY A 295 3.96 9.82 -6.60
CA GLY A 295 2.88 9.21 -7.39
C GLY A 295 3.05 9.51 -8.87
N ARG A 296 2.83 8.52 -9.73
CA ARG A 296 2.91 8.64 -11.19
C ARG A 296 1.50 8.65 -11.75
N VAL A 297 1.11 9.63 -12.55
CA VAL A 297 -0.16 9.60 -13.31
C VAL A 297 0.20 9.24 -14.73
N CYS A 298 -0.27 8.08 -15.18
CA CYS A 298 0.10 7.52 -16.46
C CYS A 298 -1.09 7.37 -17.41
N GLU A 299 -0.79 7.36 -18.70
CA GLU A 299 -1.69 7.03 -19.79
C GLU A 299 -1.23 5.74 -20.46
N LEU A 300 -2.15 5.05 -21.15
CA LEU A 300 -1.80 3.90 -21.97
C LEU A 300 -1.34 4.34 -23.37
N GLY A 301 -0.48 3.55 -23.99
CA GLY A 301 0.00 3.78 -25.36
C GLY A 301 -1.09 3.64 -26.42
N GLU A 302 -0.76 4.10 -27.64
CA GLU A 302 -1.70 4.14 -28.78
C GLU A 302 -2.33 2.77 -29.09
N HIS A 303 -1.55 1.69 -29.00
CA HIS A 303 -1.97 0.33 -29.38
C HIS A 303 -2.52 -0.52 -28.23
N SER A 304 -2.95 0.07 -27.12
CA SER A 304 -3.43 -0.67 -25.95
C SER A 304 -4.86 -1.23 -26.10
N ASP A 305 -5.56 -0.95 -27.22
CA ASP A 305 -6.95 -1.38 -27.44
C ASP A 305 -7.09 -2.91 -27.45
N LYS A 306 -5.99 -3.61 -27.76
CA LYS A 306 -5.89 -5.08 -27.67
C LYS A 306 -6.23 -5.63 -26.28
N PHE A 307 -6.05 -4.83 -25.22
CA PHE A 307 -6.36 -5.23 -23.84
C PHE A 307 -7.83 -5.01 -23.44
N LEU A 308 -8.66 -4.53 -24.37
CA LEU A 308 -10.11 -4.36 -24.18
C LEU A 308 -10.90 -5.54 -24.77
N VAL A 309 -10.25 -6.40 -25.55
CA VAL A 309 -10.86 -7.60 -26.14
C VAL A 309 -10.98 -8.69 -25.07
N ASN A 310 -12.07 -9.44 -25.06
CA ASN A 310 -12.34 -10.54 -24.11
C ASN A 310 -12.35 -10.14 -22.62
N THR A 311 -12.54 -8.85 -22.32
CA THR A 311 -12.63 -8.30 -20.95
C THR A 311 -14.02 -7.72 -20.72
N HIS A 312 -14.35 -7.40 -19.47
CA HIS A 312 -15.67 -6.92 -19.07
C HIS A 312 -16.09 -5.69 -19.90
N PRO A 313 -17.38 -5.49 -20.22
CA PRO A 313 -17.84 -4.36 -21.07
C PRO A 313 -17.49 -2.96 -20.55
N LYS A 314 -17.13 -2.85 -19.27
CA LYS A 314 -16.65 -1.62 -18.64
C LYS A 314 -15.14 -1.43 -18.77
N ASN A 315 -14.46 -2.17 -19.63
CA ASN A 315 -13.01 -2.07 -19.73
C ASN A 315 -12.60 -0.81 -20.52
N TRP A 316 -12.17 0.23 -19.80
CA TRP A 316 -11.75 1.51 -20.41
C TRP A 316 -10.24 1.57 -20.64
N LYS A 317 -9.79 2.38 -21.59
CA LYS A 317 -8.37 2.66 -21.82
C LYS A 317 -7.82 3.63 -20.76
N GLN A 318 -7.63 3.13 -19.55
CA GLN A 318 -7.12 3.91 -18.41
C GLN A 318 -5.92 3.20 -17.75
N ALA A 319 -4.94 4.01 -17.33
CA ALA A 319 -3.79 3.58 -16.52
C ALA A 319 -3.84 4.19 -15.11
N GLY A 320 -4.36 5.42 -14.96
CA GLY A 320 -4.54 6.07 -13.65
C GLY A 320 -3.21 6.36 -12.96
N GLU A 321 -3.17 6.30 -11.62
CA GLU A 321 -1.87 6.37 -10.92
C GLU A 321 -1.16 5.01 -10.83
N GLY A 322 0.17 5.06 -10.93
CA GLY A 322 1.07 3.90 -10.87
C GLY A 322 1.77 3.61 -12.20
N PRO A 323 2.45 2.47 -12.31
CA PRO A 323 2.63 1.50 -11.25
C PRO A 323 3.70 1.99 -10.26
N GLU A 324 3.55 1.62 -8.99
CA GLU A 324 4.69 1.63 -8.08
C GLU A 324 5.64 0.47 -8.43
N TYR A 325 6.88 0.48 -7.93
CA TYR A 325 7.86 -0.59 -8.17
C TYR A 325 7.27 -1.99 -7.93
N GLU A 326 6.57 -2.17 -6.82
CA GLU A 326 6.02 -3.46 -6.43
C GLU A 326 4.96 -3.96 -7.40
N ALA A 327 4.11 -3.06 -7.93
CA ALA A 327 3.14 -3.42 -8.95
C ALA A 327 3.83 -3.73 -10.28
N ALA A 328 4.85 -2.97 -10.65
CA ALA A 328 5.58 -3.14 -11.91
C ALA A 328 6.31 -4.49 -11.98
N TRP A 329 6.98 -4.93 -10.90
CA TRP A 329 7.64 -6.23 -10.92
C TRP A 329 6.63 -7.39 -10.79
N ALA A 330 5.63 -7.28 -9.91
CA ALA A 330 4.70 -8.38 -9.65
C ALA A 330 3.77 -8.67 -10.84
N LEU A 331 3.26 -7.62 -11.50
CA LEU A 331 2.40 -7.75 -12.68
C LEU A 331 3.19 -7.83 -14.00
N GLY A 332 4.51 -7.59 -13.95
CA GLY A 332 5.39 -7.59 -15.11
C GLY A 332 6.35 -8.77 -15.08
N ALA A 333 7.54 -8.54 -14.54
CA ALA A 333 8.64 -9.51 -14.50
C ALA A 333 8.24 -10.86 -13.85
N ASP A 334 7.49 -10.85 -12.74
CA ASP A 334 7.08 -12.09 -12.06
C ASP A 334 6.15 -12.95 -12.91
N THR A 335 5.33 -12.33 -13.76
CA THR A 335 4.48 -13.01 -14.76
C THR A 335 5.17 -13.14 -16.12
N GLY A 336 6.42 -12.70 -16.26
CA GLY A 336 7.20 -12.72 -17.50
C GLY A 336 6.73 -11.74 -18.58
N VAL A 337 5.94 -10.72 -18.23
CA VAL A 337 5.34 -9.75 -19.15
C VAL A 337 6.17 -8.45 -19.16
N GLY A 338 6.77 -8.11 -20.31
CA GLY A 338 7.47 -6.83 -20.52
C GLY A 338 6.67 -5.77 -21.29
N ASP A 339 5.39 -6.02 -21.56
CA ASP A 339 4.49 -5.02 -22.16
C ASP A 339 3.99 -4.04 -21.08
N LEU A 340 4.56 -2.83 -21.07
CA LEU A 340 4.21 -1.80 -20.08
C LEU A 340 2.73 -1.41 -20.10
N ASP A 341 2.07 -1.42 -21.26
CA ASP A 341 0.66 -1.07 -21.35
C ASP A 341 -0.22 -2.15 -20.72
N ALA A 342 0.18 -3.42 -20.79
CA ALA A 342 -0.48 -4.51 -20.07
C ALA A 342 -0.33 -4.36 -18.55
N VAL A 343 0.88 -4.06 -18.08
CA VAL A 343 1.19 -3.86 -16.65
C VAL A 343 0.43 -2.67 -16.08
N LEU A 344 0.42 -1.54 -16.80
CA LEU A 344 -0.37 -0.35 -16.44
C LEU A 344 -1.86 -0.67 -16.37
N LYS A 345 -2.36 -1.43 -17.34
CA LYS A 345 -3.78 -1.81 -17.38
C LYS A 345 -4.16 -2.73 -16.23
N ALA A 346 -3.35 -3.74 -15.93
CA ALA A 346 -3.56 -4.63 -14.80
C ALA A 346 -3.46 -3.89 -13.45
N ASN A 347 -2.52 -2.95 -13.32
CA ASN A 347 -2.42 -2.08 -12.14
C ASN A 347 -3.66 -1.20 -11.98
N TRP A 348 -4.19 -0.62 -13.06
CA TRP A 348 -5.43 0.13 -13.03
C TRP A 348 -6.61 -0.74 -12.59
N LEU A 349 -6.73 -1.97 -13.10
CA LEU A 349 -7.76 -2.92 -12.66
C LEU A 349 -7.62 -3.25 -11.17
N CYS A 350 -6.40 -3.47 -10.68
CA CYS A 350 -6.16 -3.66 -9.25
C CYS A 350 -6.63 -2.45 -8.43
N ASN A 351 -6.34 -1.24 -8.90
CA ASN A 351 -6.80 -0.02 -8.22
C ASN A 351 -8.33 0.12 -8.23
N ASP A 352 -8.96 0.01 -9.40
CA ASP A 352 -10.38 0.32 -9.56
C ASP A 352 -11.29 -0.80 -9.03
N LEU A 353 -10.81 -2.05 -9.04
CA LEU A 353 -11.52 -3.19 -8.49
C LEU A 353 -11.17 -3.47 -7.02
N GLY A 354 -10.12 -2.84 -6.49
CA GLY A 354 -9.71 -2.91 -5.09
C GLY A 354 -8.94 -4.18 -4.72
N MET A 355 -7.86 -4.49 -5.42
CA MET A 355 -6.99 -5.66 -5.21
C MET A 355 -5.52 -5.27 -5.03
N ASP A 356 -4.77 -6.10 -4.30
CA ASP A 356 -3.34 -5.93 -4.12
C ASP A 356 -2.59 -6.40 -5.39
N PRO A 357 -1.90 -5.52 -6.13
CA PRO A 357 -1.19 -5.91 -7.35
C PRO A 357 -0.05 -6.89 -7.07
N ILE A 358 0.53 -6.88 -5.86
CA ILE A 358 1.60 -7.81 -5.47
C ILE A 358 1.03 -9.22 -5.36
N SER A 359 0.00 -9.38 -4.52
CA SER A 359 -0.65 -10.68 -4.33
C SER A 359 -1.30 -11.20 -5.61
N MET A 360 -1.89 -10.31 -6.42
CA MET A 360 -2.46 -10.66 -7.72
C MET A 360 -1.37 -11.20 -8.67
N GLY A 361 -0.30 -10.43 -8.87
CA GLY A 361 0.81 -10.79 -9.76
C GLY A 361 1.47 -12.11 -9.37
N SER A 362 1.86 -12.27 -8.10
CA SER A 362 2.50 -13.51 -7.63
C SER A 362 1.55 -14.71 -7.59
N THR A 363 0.24 -14.50 -7.40
CA THR A 363 -0.74 -15.61 -7.49
C THR A 363 -0.91 -16.06 -8.95
N LEU A 364 -0.98 -15.13 -9.89
CA LEU A 364 -1.02 -15.46 -11.32
C LEU A 364 0.29 -16.11 -11.77
N ALA A 365 1.45 -15.61 -11.34
CA ALA A 365 2.75 -16.22 -11.63
C ALA A 365 2.83 -17.66 -11.12
N SER A 366 2.28 -17.95 -9.93
CA SER A 366 2.15 -19.31 -9.41
C SER A 366 1.26 -20.18 -10.30
N ALA A 367 0.14 -19.65 -10.80
CA ALA A 367 -0.72 -20.38 -11.74
C ALA A 367 -0.04 -20.63 -13.10
N MET A 368 0.74 -19.65 -13.60
CA MET A 368 1.52 -19.78 -14.83
C MET A 368 2.60 -20.86 -14.70
N GLU A 369 3.26 -20.97 -13.54
CA GLU A 369 4.20 -22.05 -13.27
C GLU A 369 3.50 -23.42 -13.25
N LEU A 370 2.35 -23.53 -12.56
CA LEU A 370 1.58 -24.78 -12.55
C LEU A 370 1.10 -25.18 -13.95
N TYR A 371 0.78 -24.21 -14.82
CA TYR A 371 0.43 -24.44 -16.21
C TYR A 371 1.65 -24.90 -17.04
N GLN A 372 2.80 -24.25 -16.86
CA GLN A 372 4.07 -24.65 -17.48
C GLN A 372 4.49 -26.09 -17.10
N GLU A 373 4.23 -26.51 -15.87
CA GLU A 373 4.50 -27.87 -15.38
C GLU A 373 3.45 -28.91 -15.84
N GLY A 374 2.34 -28.47 -16.45
CA GLY A 374 1.23 -29.33 -16.86
C GLY A 374 0.35 -29.82 -15.71
N THR A 375 0.47 -29.20 -14.52
CA THR A 375 -0.41 -29.46 -13.36
C THR A 375 -1.76 -28.79 -13.58
N VAL A 376 -1.75 -27.51 -13.96
CA VAL A 376 -2.91 -26.83 -14.53
C VAL A 376 -2.83 -27.03 -16.06
N THR A 377 -3.97 -27.28 -16.70
CA THR A 377 -4.07 -27.57 -18.14
C THR A 377 -5.24 -26.80 -18.75
N ASP A 378 -5.39 -26.83 -20.07
CA ASP A 378 -6.52 -26.23 -20.80
C ASP A 378 -7.91 -26.69 -20.33
N GLU A 379 -8.00 -27.81 -19.60
CA GLU A 379 -9.26 -28.28 -19.01
C GLU A 379 -9.67 -27.49 -17.76
N HIS A 380 -8.72 -26.78 -17.15
CA HIS A 380 -8.90 -26.06 -15.88
C HIS A 380 -9.08 -24.54 -16.06
N VAL A 381 -8.59 -23.98 -17.18
CA VAL A 381 -8.49 -22.54 -17.41
C VAL A 381 -9.20 -22.16 -18.69
N GLU A 382 -9.77 -20.96 -18.73
CA GLU A 382 -10.48 -20.44 -19.91
C GLU A 382 -9.52 -19.95 -21.01
N MET A 383 -8.23 -19.82 -20.69
CA MET A 383 -7.18 -19.45 -21.64
C MET A 383 -5.80 -19.94 -21.17
N PRO A 384 -4.85 -20.17 -22.09
CA PRO A 384 -3.48 -20.54 -21.73
C PRO A 384 -2.83 -19.55 -20.76
N LEU A 385 -2.30 -20.06 -19.65
CA LEU A 385 -1.57 -19.28 -18.63
C LEU A 385 -0.06 -19.39 -18.84
N GLU A 386 0.40 -19.02 -20.02
CA GLU A 386 1.84 -18.99 -20.33
C GLU A 386 2.51 -17.74 -19.73
N PHE A 387 3.71 -17.90 -19.17
CA PHE A 387 4.55 -16.75 -18.79
C PHE A 387 4.76 -15.82 -19.99
N GLY A 388 4.56 -14.53 -19.79
CA GLY A 388 4.63 -13.50 -20.84
C GLY A 388 3.31 -13.24 -21.57
N SER A 389 2.23 -13.94 -21.24
CA SER A 389 0.91 -13.66 -21.79
C SER A 389 0.31 -12.38 -21.20
N ALA A 390 0.47 -11.26 -21.91
CA ALA A 390 -0.12 -9.97 -21.56
C ALA A 390 -1.67 -10.01 -21.56
N GLU A 391 -2.27 -10.83 -22.42
CA GLU A 391 -3.73 -11.03 -22.44
C GLU A 391 -4.20 -11.76 -21.17
N ALA A 392 -3.51 -12.83 -20.76
CA ALA A 392 -3.83 -13.57 -19.55
C ALA A 392 -3.68 -12.68 -18.31
N LEU A 393 -2.63 -11.85 -18.25
CA LEU A 393 -2.44 -10.88 -17.17
C LEU A 393 -3.67 -9.98 -16.97
N VAL A 394 -4.12 -9.32 -18.04
CA VAL A 394 -5.24 -8.37 -17.95
C VAL A 394 -6.54 -9.11 -17.65
N ARG A 395 -6.83 -10.20 -18.38
CA ARG A 395 -8.08 -10.96 -18.20
C ARG A 395 -8.19 -11.58 -16.82
N MET A 396 -7.14 -12.22 -16.32
CA MET A 396 -7.16 -12.91 -15.03
C MET A 396 -7.18 -11.94 -13.86
N THR A 397 -6.56 -10.76 -14.00
CA THR A 397 -6.71 -9.69 -13.00
C THR A 397 -8.17 -9.32 -12.83
N GLU A 398 -8.89 -9.07 -13.93
CA GLU A 398 -10.32 -8.75 -13.88
C GLU A 398 -11.17 -9.93 -13.37
N ALA A 399 -10.94 -11.14 -13.89
CA ALA A 399 -11.65 -12.35 -13.48
C ALA A 399 -11.58 -12.59 -11.98
N THR A 400 -10.40 -12.33 -11.39
CA THR A 400 -10.15 -12.53 -9.95
C THR A 400 -11.04 -11.63 -9.10
N ALA A 401 -11.20 -10.35 -9.46
CA ALA A 401 -12.03 -9.42 -8.70
C ALA A 401 -13.51 -9.86 -8.60
N TYR A 402 -14.00 -10.48 -9.67
CA TYR A 402 -15.38 -10.96 -9.78
C TYR A 402 -15.53 -12.44 -9.46
N ARG A 403 -14.44 -13.14 -9.12
CA ARG A 403 -14.40 -14.61 -8.92
C ARG A 403 -15.03 -15.37 -10.09
N GLU A 404 -14.72 -14.93 -11.31
CA GLU A 404 -15.21 -15.56 -12.54
C GLU A 404 -14.26 -16.66 -13.00
N GLY A 405 -14.79 -17.86 -13.26
CA GLY A 405 -13.99 -18.93 -13.85
C GLY A 405 -12.80 -19.30 -12.97
N PHE A 406 -11.62 -19.45 -13.58
CA PHE A 406 -10.36 -19.67 -12.85
C PHE A 406 -9.98 -18.49 -11.91
N GLY A 407 -10.57 -17.30 -12.12
CA GLY A 407 -10.45 -16.16 -11.20
C GLY A 407 -10.94 -16.47 -9.78
N ASP A 408 -11.87 -17.40 -9.59
CA ASP A 408 -12.30 -17.86 -8.25
C ASP A 408 -11.17 -18.54 -7.48
N ASP A 409 -10.33 -19.34 -8.17
CA ASP A 409 -9.18 -20.00 -7.55
C ASP A 409 -8.03 -19.02 -7.29
N LEU A 410 -7.81 -18.07 -8.22
CA LEU A 410 -6.84 -16.98 -8.03
C LEU A 410 -7.23 -16.10 -6.84
N ALA A 411 -8.52 -15.88 -6.59
CA ALA A 411 -9.01 -15.01 -5.52
C ALA A 411 -8.69 -15.51 -4.10
N GLU A 412 -8.33 -16.79 -3.95
CA GLU A 412 -7.86 -17.36 -2.68
C GLU A 412 -6.39 -17.02 -2.36
N GLY A 413 -5.62 -16.63 -3.37
CA GLY A 413 -4.19 -16.33 -3.27
C GLY A 413 -3.30 -17.57 -3.39
N ALA A 414 -2.03 -17.37 -3.76
CA ALA A 414 -1.10 -18.44 -4.15
C ALA A 414 -1.05 -19.65 -3.18
N LYS A 415 -1.11 -19.42 -1.86
CA LYS A 415 -1.03 -20.49 -0.86
C LYS A 415 -2.30 -21.34 -0.76
N LEU A 416 -3.46 -20.75 -1.04
CA LEU A 416 -4.77 -21.37 -0.86
C LEU A 416 -5.40 -21.81 -2.19
N MET A 417 -4.83 -21.37 -3.31
CA MET A 417 -5.23 -21.76 -4.66
C MET A 417 -5.32 -23.29 -4.81
N GLY A 418 -6.44 -23.76 -5.38
CA GLY A 418 -6.77 -25.17 -5.57
C GLY A 418 -7.36 -25.89 -4.35
N ARG A 419 -7.43 -25.25 -3.17
CA ARG A 419 -8.06 -25.88 -1.99
C ARG A 419 -9.56 -26.11 -2.14
N ASN A 420 -10.20 -25.41 -3.07
CA ASN A 420 -11.62 -25.58 -3.39
C ASN A 420 -11.89 -26.85 -4.21
N GLY A 421 -10.84 -27.61 -4.57
CA GLY A 421 -10.92 -28.93 -5.20
C GLY A 421 -11.19 -28.91 -6.71
N LYS A 422 -11.31 -27.73 -7.31
CA LYS A 422 -11.50 -27.54 -8.76
C LYS A 422 -10.18 -27.58 -9.54
N THR A 423 -9.08 -27.23 -8.88
CA THR A 423 -7.74 -27.16 -9.45
C THR A 423 -6.74 -27.81 -8.47
N PRO A 424 -5.60 -28.34 -8.96
CA PRO A 424 -4.62 -28.94 -8.08
C PRO A 424 -4.12 -27.95 -7.04
N THR A 425 -4.00 -28.39 -5.79
CA THR A 425 -3.56 -27.53 -4.69
C THR A 425 -2.13 -27.06 -4.91
N CYS A 426 -1.91 -25.75 -4.78
CA CYS A 426 -0.55 -25.22 -4.80
C CYS A 426 0.19 -25.62 -3.51
N SER A 427 1.17 -26.53 -3.59
CA SER A 427 2.02 -26.88 -2.46
C SER A 427 3.18 -25.88 -2.34
N TRP A 428 2.91 -24.65 -1.90
CA TRP A 428 3.97 -23.79 -1.38
C TRP A 428 4.41 -24.32 0.00
N GLY A 429 5.33 -25.28 -0.06
CA GLY A 429 5.91 -25.98 1.07
C GLY A 429 6.64 -27.21 0.56
N SER A 430 7.97 -27.13 0.49
CA SER A 430 8.89 -28.10 -0.09
C SER A 430 8.82 -28.26 -1.62
N ARG A 431 9.75 -27.59 -2.30
CA ARG A 431 10.48 -28.28 -3.37
C ARG A 431 10.86 -29.65 -2.83
N ASP A 432 10.52 -30.68 -3.60
CA ASP A 432 10.91 -32.05 -3.34
C ASP A 432 12.40 -32.11 -2.95
N ARG A 433 12.77 -33.06 -2.09
CA ARG A 433 14.06 -33.15 -1.35
C ARG A 433 15.36 -33.08 -2.18
N ASN A 434 15.27 -32.89 -3.50
CA ASN A 434 16.40 -32.85 -4.43
C ASN A 434 16.58 -31.56 -5.25
N SER A 435 15.69 -30.55 -5.22
CA SER A 435 15.91 -29.30 -5.96
C SER A 435 16.15 -28.12 -5.01
N ARG A 436 17.42 -27.85 -4.70
CA ARG A 436 17.84 -26.66 -3.94
C ARG A 436 17.41 -25.39 -4.70
N PRO A 437 16.73 -24.42 -4.06
CA PRO A 437 16.79 -23.05 -4.52
C PRO A 437 18.24 -22.61 -4.57
N THR A 438 18.66 -21.97 -5.65
CA THR A 438 19.86 -21.15 -5.63
C THR A 438 19.66 -20.13 -4.50
N THR A 439 20.47 -20.27 -3.45
CA THR A 439 20.26 -19.73 -2.09
C THR A 439 20.20 -18.21 -1.97
N ARG A 440 20.22 -17.45 -3.08
CA ARG A 440 20.19 -15.98 -3.09
C ARG A 440 18.81 -15.39 -3.44
N VAL A 441 18.03 -16.02 -4.32
CA VAL A 441 16.72 -15.47 -4.74
C VAL A 441 15.67 -15.68 -3.63
N ALA A 442 15.71 -16.83 -2.95
CA ALA A 442 14.82 -17.11 -1.83
C ALA A 442 15.02 -16.14 -0.64
N SER A 443 16.25 -15.75 -0.30
CA SER A 443 16.48 -14.87 0.86
C SER A 443 15.87 -13.47 0.71
N LEU A 444 15.78 -12.94 -0.51
CA LEU A 444 15.11 -11.66 -0.78
C LEU A 444 13.59 -11.84 -0.82
N ALA A 445 13.08 -12.86 -1.52
CA ALA A 445 11.66 -13.20 -1.56
C ALA A 445 11.05 -13.34 -0.15
N TRP A 446 11.79 -13.94 0.79
CA TRP A 446 11.38 -14.10 2.19
C TRP A 446 11.18 -12.77 2.94
N ALA A 447 11.95 -11.72 2.63
CA ALA A 447 11.80 -10.40 3.25
C ALA A 447 10.64 -9.59 2.63
N TRP A 448 10.32 -9.81 1.35
CA TRP A 448 9.25 -9.10 0.62
C TRP A 448 7.86 -9.73 0.83
N LEU A 449 7.79 -11.07 0.90
CA LEU A 449 6.53 -11.81 0.98
C LEU A 449 5.99 -11.94 2.40
N MET A 450 6.82 -11.81 3.44
CA MET A 450 6.39 -11.92 4.82
C MET A 450 5.99 -10.56 5.42
N PRO A 451 4.74 -10.36 5.86
CA PRO A 451 4.45 -9.30 6.80
C PRO A 451 5.24 -9.56 8.10
N PRO A 452 5.62 -8.51 8.86
CA PRO A 452 6.50 -8.65 10.03
C PRO A 452 5.97 -9.61 11.13
N ALA A 453 4.71 -10.05 11.05
CA ALA A 453 4.09 -10.99 11.99
C ALA A 453 4.48 -12.47 11.78
N THR A 454 5.09 -12.87 10.66
CA THR A 454 5.41 -14.30 10.39
C THR A 454 6.84 -14.72 10.74
N ALA A 455 7.66 -13.81 11.28
CA ALA A 455 9.04 -14.10 11.67
C ALA A 455 9.15 -14.74 13.06
N ALA A 456 8.57 -15.93 13.26
CA ALA A 456 8.96 -16.83 14.34
C ALA A 456 8.59 -18.28 14.02
N PRO A 457 9.53 -19.15 13.61
CA PRO A 457 9.32 -20.57 13.74
C PRO A 457 9.36 -20.92 15.23
N VAL A 458 8.19 -21.25 15.80
CA VAL A 458 8.13 -22.01 17.06
C VAL A 458 8.69 -23.39 16.75
N THR A 459 9.95 -23.61 17.07
CA THR A 459 10.55 -24.95 17.06
C THR A 459 9.96 -25.74 18.22
N SER A 460 8.89 -26.49 17.96
CA SER A 460 8.42 -27.53 18.86
C SER A 460 9.42 -28.70 18.84
N GLY A 461 10.39 -28.67 19.76
CA GLY A 461 11.18 -29.86 20.10
C GLY A 461 10.39 -30.77 21.05
N PRO A 462 10.46 -32.11 20.90
CA PRO A 462 9.74 -33.03 21.78
C PRO A 462 10.54 -33.22 23.07
N GLY A 463 9.87 -33.17 24.22
CA GLY A 463 10.46 -33.65 25.47
C GLY A 463 9.93 -32.95 26.73
N HIS A 464 8.85 -33.50 27.29
CA HIS A 464 8.66 -33.47 28.74
C HIS A 464 9.58 -34.56 29.34
N PRO A 465 10.16 -34.34 30.55
CA PRO A 465 9.41 -34.64 31.76
C PRO A 465 9.62 -33.67 32.93
N ASP A 466 8.52 -33.45 33.64
CA ASP A 466 8.34 -33.40 35.11
C ASP A 466 9.47 -32.85 36.03
N SER A 467 9.20 -31.76 36.77
CA SER A 467 9.16 -31.76 38.25
C SER A 467 9.18 -30.36 38.90
N ARG A 468 8.15 -30.12 39.72
CA ARG A 468 8.13 -29.52 41.09
C ARG A 468 8.90 -28.22 41.41
N HIS A 469 8.12 -27.27 41.96
CA HIS A 469 8.43 -26.30 43.03
C HIS A 469 9.57 -25.28 42.85
N ARG A 470 9.24 -23.98 42.82
CA ARG A 470 9.42 -23.04 43.97
C ARG A 470 8.92 -21.62 43.69
N LYS A 471 8.33 -21.04 44.74
CA LYS A 471 7.90 -19.64 44.88
C LYS A 471 9.08 -18.65 44.97
N ALA A 472 8.84 -17.46 44.43
CA ALA A 472 9.20 -16.12 44.91
C ALA A 472 10.67 -15.75 45.20
N ARG A 473 11.14 -14.67 44.57
CA ARG A 473 11.71 -13.49 45.29
C ARG A 473 11.89 -12.28 44.37
N ARG A 474 11.33 -11.14 44.82
CA ARG A 474 11.70 -9.77 44.43
C ARG A 474 13.05 -9.40 45.04
N THR A 475 13.92 -8.72 44.30
CA THR A 475 14.83 -7.66 44.81
C THR A 475 15.40 -6.80 43.66
N ARG A 476 14.93 -5.54 43.61
CA ARG A 476 15.54 -4.22 43.30
C ARG A 476 16.85 -4.03 42.47
N PRO A 477 17.04 -2.80 41.90
CA PRO A 477 17.79 -2.52 40.67
C PRO A 477 19.24 -2.05 40.91
N MET A 478 20.06 -2.06 39.85
CA MET A 478 21.37 -1.39 39.87
C MET A 478 21.74 -0.70 38.54
N ALA A 479 21.90 0.61 38.68
CA ALA A 479 22.78 1.59 38.05
C ALA A 479 23.61 1.27 36.78
N ARG A 480 23.66 2.34 35.96
CA ARG A 480 24.64 2.66 34.90
C ARG A 480 26.08 2.29 35.26
N ALA A 481 26.82 1.75 34.28
CA ALA A 481 28.25 1.96 34.15
C ALA A 481 28.66 1.91 32.67
N SER A 482 29.56 2.82 32.34
CA SER A 482 30.13 3.19 31.05
C SER A 482 31.19 2.22 30.53
N GLY A 483 31.25 2.12 29.20
CA GLY A 483 32.49 2.22 28.41
C GLY A 483 33.30 0.95 28.19
N TRP A 484 33.32 0.46 26.94
CA TRP A 484 34.47 -0.21 26.33
C TRP A 484 34.57 0.19 24.85
N CYS A 485 35.60 0.97 24.52
CA CYS A 485 36.12 1.18 23.18
C CYS A 485 36.99 -0.01 22.75
N THR A 486 36.90 -0.43 21.49
CA THR A 486 38.05 -0.95 20.75
C THR A 486 38.01 -0.45 19.30
N ASN A 487 39.09 0.23 18.93
CA ASN A 487 39.43 0.76 17.61
C ASN A 487 39.56 -0.33 16.54
N SER A 488 39.19 0.02 15.31
CA SER A 488 39.91 -0.39 14.10
C SER A 488 39.92 0.76 13.09
N THR A 489 41.08 1.39 12.96
CA THR A 489 41.44 2.46 12.03
C THR A 489 41.71 1.95 10.62
N VAL A 490 41.16 2.60 9.59
CA VAL A 490 41.73 2.66 8.23
C VAL A 490 41.64 4.10 7.72
N ARG A 491 42.76 4.57 7.13
CA ARG A 491 43.11 5.96 6.76
C ARG A 491 42.35 6.50 5.55
N PRO A 492 42.12 7.83 5.45
CA PRO A 492 41.78 8.51 4.20
C PRO A 492 43.04 8.91 3.41
N LEU A 493 42.97 8.78 2.08
CA LEU A 493 43.99 9.24 1.13
C LEU A 493 43.75 10.72 0.77
N THR A 494 44.76 11.53 1.03
CA THR A 494 44.91 12.93 0.58
C THR A 494 45.63 13.00 -0.77
N MET A 495 45.21 13.90 -1.67
CA MET A 495 46.01 14.38 -2.80
C MET A 495 46.38 15.88 -2.64
N PRO A 496 47.48 16.37 -3.24
CA PRO A 496 48.20 17.59 -2.83
C PRO A 496 47.89 18.85 -3.69
N PRO A 497 48.41 20.05 -3.31
CA PRO A 497 47.91 21.37 -3.75
C PRO A 497 48.76 22.12 -4.80
N GLY A 498 48.16 23.16 -5.41
CA GLY A 498 48.79 24.26 -6.19
C GLY A 498 48.41 24.23 -7.68
N CYS A 499 47.97 25.30 -8.37
CA CYS A 499 48.26 26.73 -8.27
C CYS A 499 47.06 27.61 -8.69
N ALA A 500 47.03 28.82 -8.14
CA ALA A 500 46.06 29.87 -8.42
C ALA A 500 46.28 30.56 -9.78
N CYS A 501 45.18 31.02 -10.40
CA CYS A 501 45.11 32.27 -11.17
C CYS A 501 43.64 32.68 -11.32
N SER A 502 43.29 33.84 -10.75
CA SER A 502 42.05 34.58 -11.02
C SER A 502 42.26 35.47 -12.26
N PRO A 503 41.22 35.89 -12.99
CA PRO A 503 40.60 37.17 -12.60
C PRO A 503 39.07 37.26 -12.81
N VAL A 504 38.43 37.94 -11.86
CA VAL A 504 37.53 39.09 -12.04
C VAL A 504 36.72 39.17 -13.35
N CYS A 505 35.38 39.09 -13.27
CA CYS A 505 34.51 40.16 -13.79
C CYS A 505 33.07 40.11 -13.24
N ARG A 506 32.59 41.29 -12.85
CA ARG A 506 31.23 41.65 -12.38
C ARG A 506 30.23 41.64 -13.54
N TRP A 507 28.93 41.76 -13.21
CA TRP A 507 27.87 42.65 -13.77
C TRP A 507 26.49 41.97 -13.57
N ARG A 508 25.74 42.28 -12.50
CA ARG A 508 24.60 43.23 -12.42
C ARG A 508 23.61 43.21 -13.60
N SER A 509 22.40 42.72 -13.29
CA SER A 509 21.07 43.26 -13.60
C SER A 509 20.90 44.27 -14.74
N ARG A 510 19.96 43.98 -15.65
CA ARG A 510 19.03 44.96 -16.22
C ARG A 510 17.85 44.26 -16.90
N ASP A 511 16.65 44.61 -16.45
CA ASP A 511 15.42 44.59 -17.23
C ASP A 511 15.60 45.39 -18.53
N VAL A 512 14.78 45.09 -19.55
CA VAL A 512 13.85 46.06 -20.17
C VAL A 512 13.06 45.40 -21.31
N CYS A 513 11.75 45.60 -21.22
CA CYS A 513 10.71 45.47 -22.24
C CYS A 513 11.11 46.02 -23.61
N SER A 514 10.69 45.33 -24.67
CA SER A 514 10.47 45.94 -25.99
C SER A 514 8.97 46.10 -26.23
N ALA A 515 8.48 47.32 -26.05
CA ALA A 515 7.19 47.77 -26.56
C ALA A 515 7.42 48.51 -27.89
N GLY A 516 6.51 48.31 -28.84
CA GLY A 516 6.46 49.09 -30.06
C GLY A 516 6.04 50.54 -29.80
N CYS A 517 6.63 51.47 -30.55
CA CYS A 517 5.88 52.50 -31.28
C CYS A 517 6.83 53.27 -32.19
N ARG A 518 6.41 53.44 -33.45
CA ARG A 518 7.03 54.32 -34.44
C ARG A 518 6.79 55.78 -34.05
N ARG A 519 7.77 56.67 -34.27
CA ARG A 519 7.58 57.94 -35.00
C ARG A 519 8.91 58.65 -35.27
N HIS A 520 8.96 59.24 -36.46
CA HIS A 520 10.06 59.94 -37.11
C HIS A 520 10.44 61.29 -36.49
N GLY A 521 11.71 61.65 -36.68
CA GLY A 521 12.08 62.91 -37.32
C GLY A 521 12.59 64.03 -36.41
N GLY A 522 13.80 64.51 -36.71
CA GLY A 522 14.41 65.70 -36.12
C GLY A 522 15.90 65.54 -35.91
#